data_AF-A0A7G5LHA9-F1
#
_entry.id   AF-A0A7G5LHA9-F1
#
_cell.length_a   1.000
_cell.length_b   1.000
_cell.length_c   1.000
_cell.angle_alpha   90.00
_cell.angle_beta   90.00
_cell.angle_gamma   90.00
#
_symmetry.space_group_name_H-M   'P 1'
#
loop_
_entity.id
_entity.type
_entity.pdbx_description
1 polymer ?
#
loop_
_entity_poly.entity_id
_entity_poly.type
_entity_poly.pdbx_seq_one_letter_code
_entity_poly.pdbx_strand_id
1 'polypeptide(L)'
;MVDASEAAQTYVLTIESVRGAIARLEHRFIHQHFAGYLAILRAKRRPGSTAVHMSDIVEFHDRYLRAANAPDEAPYVRPFTQGHGLQQMNRNVAGSYAPSSVRANGTIGKVVAVVGSGRDATYDVRENHAAVALELFLENTKAPAASLAAFLYRDFGFVLDHPVMPRVVTLFRDEFGLRESVPEEKTIFDTLFVDDSSSFDVRELVQLEGLKP
;
A
#
# COMPACT_ATOMS: atom_id res chain seq x y z
N MET A 1 19.00 34.90 -13.07
CA MET A 1 19.28 33.45 -12.98
C MET A 1 17.94 32.76 -12.91
N VAL A 2 17.48 32.27 -14.06
CA VAL A 2 16.21 31.53 -14.16
C VAL A 2 16.55 30.10 -13.80
N ASP A 3 15.93 29.59 -12.75
CA ASP A 3 16.03 28.21 -12.29
C ASP A 3 15.74 27.29 -13.48
N ALA A 4 16.67 26.38 -13.78
CA ALA A 4 16.42 25.34 -14.75
C ALA A 4 15.39 24.40 -14.13
N SER A 5 14.12 24.61 -14.46
CA SER A 5 13.04 23.66 -14.21
C SER A 5 13.45 22.34 -14.88
N GLU A 6 14.01 21.40 -14.12
CA GLU A 6 14.18 20.02 -14.58
C GLU A 6 12.79 19.53 -14.98
N ALA A 7 12.59 19.29 -16.28
CA ALA A 7 11.33 18.80 -16.79
C ALA A 7 11.04 17.43 -16.15
N ALA A 8 9.81 17.22 -15.67
CA ALA A 8 9.46 15.96 -15.03
C ALA A 8 9.68 14.79 -16.00
N GLN A 9 10.48 13.82 -15.58
CA GLN A 9 10.80 12.60 -16.34
C GLN A 9 10.12 11.39 -15.71
N THR A 10 9.94 10.34 -16.51
CA THR A 10 9.42 9.06 -16.00
C THR A 10 10.56 8.20 -15.48
N TYR A 11 10.48 7.81 -14.22
CA TYR A 11 11.41 6.91 -13.54
C TYR A 11 10.73 5.61 -13.14
N VAL A 12 11.48 4.52 -13.02
CA VAL A 12 11.01 3.24 -12.50
C VAL A 12 11.95 2.73 -11.42
N LEU A 13 11.45 1.88 -10.54
CA LEU A 13 12.27 1.19 -9.56
C LEU A 13 13.10 0.10 -10.23
N THR A 14 14.37 -0.04 -9.83
CA THR A 14 15.20 -1.17 -10.25
C THR A 14 14.73 -2.48 -9.60
N ILE A 15 15.13 -3.61 -10.19
CA ILE A 15 14.83 -4.93 -9.60
C ILE A 15 15.49 -5.07 -8.22
N GLU A 16 16.71 -4.54 -8.06
CA GLU A 16 17.46 -4.56 -6.81
C GLU A 16 16.74 -3.80 -5.70
N SER A 17 16.16 -2.63 -6.00
CA SER A 17 15.45 -1.81 -5.01
C SER A 17 14.16 -2.48 -4.55
N VAL A 18 13.40 -3.07 -5.48
CA VAL A 18 12.19 -3.85 -5.17
C VAL A 18 12.55 -5.07 -4.33
N ARG A 19 13.62 -5.81 -4.66
CA ARG A 19 14.09 -6.95 -3.85
C ARG A 19 14.53 -6.53 -2.45
N GLY A 20 15.26 -5.43 -2.32
CA GLY A 20 15.66 -4.88 -1.02
C GLY A 20 14.46 -4.47 -0.17
N ALA A 21 13.46 -3.85 -0.78
CA ALA A 21 12.20 -3.48 -0.14
C ALA A 21 11.43 -4.73 0.36
N ILE A 22 11.33 -5.76 -0.47
CA ILE A 22 10.70 -7.04 -0.09
C ILE A 22 11.43 -7.67 1.09
N ALA A 23 12.76 -7.78 1.04
CA ALA A 23 13.55 -8.33 2.14
C ALA A 23 13.32 -7.57 3.46
N ARG A 24 13.25 -6.23 3.41
CA ARG A 24 12.93 -5.40 4.59
C ARG A 24 11.53 -5.66 5.14
N LEU A 25 10.55 -5.88 4.27
CA LEU A 25 9.17 -6.18 4.67
C LEU A 25 9.01 -7.59 5.23
N GLU A 26 9.71 -8.58 4.67
CA GLU A 26 9.65 -9.99 5.12
C GLU A 26 10.17 -10.18 6.56
N HIS A 27 11.06 -9.29 7.03
CA HIS A 27 11.55 -9.29 8.41
C HIS A 27 10.64 -8.55 9.40
N ARG A 28 9.47 -8.10 8.96
CA ARG A 28 8.48 -7.41 9.80
C ARG A 28 7.21 -8.24 9.92
N PHE A 29 6.64 -8.24 11.11
CA PHE A 29 5.27 -8.70 11.24
C PHE A 29 4.35 -7.68 10.57
N ILE A 30 3.67 -8.10 9.51
CA ILE A 30 2.55 -7.36 8.93
C ILE A 30 1.42 -8.36 8.71
N HIS A 31 0.34 -8.19 9.45
CA HIS A 31 -0.83 -9.04 9.35
C HIS A 31 -1.47 -8.91 7.98
N GLN A 32 -1.98 -10.02 7.44
CA GLN A 32 -2.60 -10.06 6.11
C GLN A 32 -3.73 -9.06 5.87
N HIS A 33 -4.46 -8.68 6.92
CA HIS A 33 -5.57 -7.72 6.83
C HIS A 33 -5.10 -6.27 6.65
N PHE A 34 -3.81 -5.99 6.83
CA PHE A 34 -3.26 -4.67 6.57
C PHE A 34 -3.47 -4.26 5.10
N ALA A 35 -3.41 -5.21 4.16
CA ALA A 35 -3.67 -4.96 2.74
C ALA A 35 -5.07 -4.40 2.47
N GLY A 36 -6.11 -5.03 3.03
CA GLY A 36 -7.48 -4.51 2.85
C GLY A 36 -7.74 -3.21 3.61
N TYR A 37 -7.07 -3.00 4.73
CA TYR A 37 -7.10 -1.71 5.41
C TYR A 37 -6.50 -0.59 4.55
N LEU A 38 -5.35 -0.81 3.91
CA LEU A 38 -4.76 0.11 2.93
C LEU A 38 -5.68 0.35 1.73
N ALA A 39 -6.34 -0.70 1.25
CA ALA A 39 -7.31 -0.58 0.15
C ALA A 39 -8.46 0.38 0.50
N ILE A 40 -8.99 0.28 1.73
CA ILE A 40 -10.05 1.17 2.21
C ILE A 40 -9.55 2.61 2.35
N LEU A 41 -8.36 2.83 2.93
CA LEU A 41 -7.77 4.17 3.02
C LEU A 41 -7.64 4.84 1.65
N ARG A 42 -7.08 4.11 0.67
CA ARG A 42 -6.96 4.60 -0.72
C ARG A 42 -8.32 4.90 -1.35
N ALA A 43 -9.29 4.00 -1.18
CA ALA A 43 -10.62 4.15 -1.76
C ALA A 43 -11.35 5.40 -1.23
N LYS A 44 -11.18 5.73 0.06
CA LYS A 44 -11.72 6.96 0.67
C LYS A 44 -11.13 8.23 0.06
N ARG A 45 -9.92 8.18 -0.50
CA ARG A 45 -9.26 9.34 -1.12
C ARG A 45 -9.66 9.57 -2.57
N ARG A 46 -10.26 8.57 -3.23
CA ARG A 46 -10.62 8.66 -4.65
C ARG A 46 -11.58 9.83 -4.92
N PRO A 47 -11.26 10.76 -5.83
CA PRO A 47 -12.13 11.88 -6.16
C PRO A 47 -13.54 11.42 -6.56
N GLY A 48 -14.57 12.04 -5.99
CA GLY A 48 -15.97 11.71 -6.28
C GLY A 48 -16.48 10.42 -5.61
N SER A 49 -15.64 9.74 -4.81
CA SER A 49 -16.08 8.58 -4.03
C SER A 49 -16.92 9.02 -2.83
N THR A 50 -18.15 8.52 -2.73
CA THR A 50 -19.03 8.74 -1.58
C THR A 50 -19.06 7.56 -0.61
N ALA A 51 -18.61 6.38 -1.07
CA ALA A 51 -18.60 5.15 -0.29
C ALA A 51 -17.52 4.20 -0.81
N VAL A 52 -16.90 3.43 0.09
CA VAL A 52 -15.99 2.36 -0.28
C VAL A 52 -16.77 1.06 -0.40
N HIS A 53 -16.53 0.33 -1.48
CA HIS A 53 -17.18 -0.94 -1.78
C HIS A 53 -16.16 -2.08 -1.89
N MET A 54 -16.67 -3.30 -1.89
CA MET A 54 -15.85 -4.50 -2.08
C MET A 54 -15.04 -4.46 -3.39
N SER A 55 -15.57 -3.83 -4.45
CA SER A 55 -14.86 -3.64 -5.72
C SER A 55 -13.58 -2.83 -5.58
N ASP A 56 -13.50 -1.92 -4.61
CA ASP A 56 -12.29 -1.13 -4.37
C ASP A 56 -11.19 -1.96 -3.71
N ILE A 57 -11.58 -2.88 -2.83
CA ILE A 57 -10.66 -3.85 -2.22
C ILE A 57 -10.14 -4.81 -3.29
N VAL A 58 -11.01 -5.29 -4.19
CA VAL A 58 -10.62 -6.13 -5.33
C VAL A 58 -9.65 -5.38 -6.25
N GLU A 59 -9.99 -4.16 -6.67
CA GLU A 59 -9.12 -3.34 -7.53
C GLU A 59 -7.77 -3.08 -6.89
N PHE A 60 -7.69 -2.86 -5.58
CA PHE A 60 -6.41 -2.74 -4.88
C PHE A 60 -5.56 -4.02 -5.01
N HIS A 61 -6.14 -5.20 -4.82
CA HIS A 61 -5.40 -6.47 -4.94
C HIS A 61 -4.93 -6.69 -6.38
N ASP A 62 -5.80 -6.44 -7.35
CA ASP A 62 -5.46 -6.54 -8.77
C ASP A 62 -4.38 -5.54 -9.19
N ARG A 63 -4.43 -4.32 -8.67
CA ARG A 63 -3.51 -3.25 -9.05
C ARG A 63 -2.12 -3.39 -8.43
N TYR A 64 -2.04 -3.75 -7.16
CA TYR A 64 -0.77 -3.70 -6.42
C TYR A 64 -0.21 -5.07 -6.03
N LEU A 65 -1.08 -6.07 -5.85
CA LEU A 65 -0.65 -7.37 -5.36
C LEU A 65 -0.53 -8.40 -6.48
N ARG A 66 -1.11 -8.17 -7.66
CA ARG A 66 -0.99 -9.08 -8.81
C ARG A 66 0.43 -9.11 -9.35
N ALA A 67 0.98 -10.30 -9.55
CA ALA A 67 2.24 -10.49 -10.27
C ALA A 67 1.95 -10.93 -11.71
N ALA A 68 2.57 -10.25 -12.69
CA ALA A 68 2.27 -10.43 -14.11
C ALA A 68 2.43 -11.87 -14.63
N ASN A 69 3.36 -12.64 -14.05
CA ASN A 69 3.66 -14.02 -14.44
C ASN A 69 3.21 -15.06 -13.40
N ALA A 70 2.31 -14.70 -12.48
CA ALA A 70 1.79 -15.64 -11.50
C ALA A 70 0.67 -16.52 -12.09
N PRO A 71 0.53 -17.79 -11.64
CA PRO A 71 -0.57 -18.65 -12.04
C PRO A 71 -1.94 -18.05 -11.70
N ASP A 72 -2.95 -18.35 -12.51
CA ASP A 72 -4.33 -17.86 -12.30
C ASP A 72 -4.94 -18.30 -10.96
N GLU A 73 -4.50 -19.44 -10.43
CA GLU A 73 -4.94 -19.95 -9.13
C GLU A 73 -4.37 -19.14 -7.96
N ALA A 74 -3.19 -18.53 -8.14
CA ALA A 74 -2.45 -17.79 -7.12
C ALA A 74 -1.81 -16.49 -7.67
N PRO A 75 -2.63 -15.56 -8.19
CA PRO A 75 -2.13 -14.42 -8.99
C PRO A 75 -1.49 -13.32 -8.14
N TYR A 76 -1.71 -13.33 -6.82
CA TYR A 76 -1.30 -12.25 -5.94
C TYR A 76 -0.09 -12.63 -5.10
N VAL A 77 0.79 -11.67 -4.84
CA VAL A 77 1.92 -11.76 -3.93
C VAL A 77 1.78 -10.75 -2.82
N ARG A 78 2.18 -11.12 -1.60
CA ARG A 78 2.25 -10.20 -0.46
C ARG A 78 3.55 -10.40 0.32
N PRO A 79 4.17 -9.31 0.83
CA PRO A 79 5.28 -9.39 1.76
C PRO A 79 4.78 -9.37 3.22
N PHE A 80 3.48 -9.60 3.43
CA PHE A 80 2.80 -9.56 4.74
C PHE A 80 2.64 -10.99 5.26
N THR A 81 3.67 -11.50 5.93
CA THR A 81 3.63 -12.85 6.49
C THR A 81 4.13 -12.88 7.93
N GLN A 82 3.67 -13.88 8.68
CA GLN A 82 4.23 -14.23 9.99
C GLN A 82 5.57 -14.96 9.82
N GLY A 83 6.54 -14.31 9.16
CA GLY A 83 7.95 -14.66 9.29
C GLY A 83 8.65 -15.42 8.15
N HIS A 84 8.03 -15.71 7.00
CA HIS A 84 8.75 -16.42 5.92
C HIS A 84 8.31 -16.00 4.51
N GLY A 85 9.06 -15.07 3.90
CA GLY A 85 9.04 -14.85 2.46
C GLY A 85 7.77 -14.20 1.90
N LEU A 86 7.82 -13.84 0.61
CA LEU A 86 6.66 -13.53 -0.20
C LEU A 86 5.69 -14.72 -0.23
N GLN A 87 4.44 -14.46 0.15
CA GLN A 87 3.38 -15.45 0.04
C GLN A 87 2.55 -15.22 -1.20
N GLN A 88 2.39 -16.28 -2.00
CA GLN A 88 1.40 -16.30 -3.07
C GLN A 88 0.00 -16.52 -2.48
N MET A 89 -0.97 -15.78 -2.99
CA MET A 89 -2.33 -15.75 -2.51
C MET A 89 -3.29 -16.08 -3.64
N ASN A 90 -4.32 -16.86 -3.30
CA ASN A 90 -5.32 -17.26 -4.29
C ASN A 90 -6.17 -16.08 -4.79
N ARG A 91 -6.80 -16.27 -5.95
CA ARG A 91 -7.66 -15.25 -6.58
C ARG A 91 -8.83 -14.78 -5.70
N ASN A 92 -9.23 -15.58 -4.71
CA ASN A 92 -10.34 -15.32 -3.80
C ASN A 92 -9.91 -14.60 -2.51
N VAL A 93 -8.65 -14.17 -2.37
CA VAL A 93 -8.14 -13.50 -1.15
C VAL A 93 -8.98 -12.29 -0.75
N ALA A 94 -9.50 -11.55 -1.73
CA ALA A 94 -10.39 -10.43 -1.49
C ALA A 94 -11.67 -10.86 -0.76
N GLY A 95 -12.14 -12.10 -0.95
CA GLY A 95 -13.29 -12.67 -0.24
C GLY A 95 -13.13 -12.73 1.29
N SER A 96 -11.90 -12.67 1.81
CA SER A 96 -11.67 -12.52 3.26
C SER A 96 -12.16 -11.17 3.83
N TYR A 97 -12.47 -10.21 2.94
CA TYR A 97 -13.03 -8.90 3.25
C TYR A 97 -14.53 -8.81 2.93
N ALA A 98 -15.17 -9.88 2.46
CA ALA A 98 -16.61 -9.89 2.22
C ALA A 98 -17.37 -9.49 3.50
N PRO A 99 -18.54 -8.84 3.40
CA PRO A 99 -19.28 -8.38 4.58
C PRO A 99 -19.56 -9.50 5.60
N SER A 100 -19.83 -10.72 5.13
CA SER A 100 -20.02 -11.91 5.97
C SER A 100 -18.74 -12.41 6.66
N SER A 101 -17.57 -12.08 6.11
CA SER A 101 -16.25 -12.43 6.65
C SER A 101 -15.79 -11.42 7.70
N VAL A 102 -16.23 -10.17 7.62
CA VAL A 102 -15.89 -9.11 8.58
C VAL A 102 -16.81 -9.20 9.80
N ARG A 103 -16.40 -10.02 10.78
CA ARG A 103 -17.09 -10.13 12.07
C ARG A 103 -16.71 -8.94 12.96
N ALA A 104 -17.68 -8.35 13.65
CA ALA A 104 -17.45 -7.18 14.52
C ALA A 104 -16.31 -7.39 15.56
N ASN A 105 -16.19 -8.59 16.13
CA ASN A 105 -15.15 -8.93 17.10
C ASN A 105 -13.87 -9.51 16.47
N GLY A 106 -13.86 -9.73 15.15
CA GLY A 106 -12.67 -10.19 14.43
C GLY A 106 -11.63 -9.09 14.28
N THR A 107 -10.36 -9.46 14.06
CA THR A 107 -9.23 -8.53 13.97
C THR A 107 -9.49 -7.36 13.03
N ILE A 108 -10.03 -7.64 11.83
CA ILE A 108 -10.38 -6.59 10.87
C ILE A 108 -11.62 -5.78 11.27
N GLY A 109 -12.61 -6.41 11.88
CA GLY A 109 -13.84 -5.74 12.32
C GLY A 109 -13.63 -4.74 13.47
N LYS A 110 -12.48 -4.81 14.16
CA LYS A 110 -12.04 -3.82 15.15
C LYS A 110 -11.45 -2.54 14.53
N VAL A 111 -11.01 -2.60 13.28
CA VAL A 111 -10.41 -1.47 12.54
C VAL A 111 -11.39 -0.91 11.50
N VAL A 112 -12.20 -1.78 10.90
CA VAL A 112 -13.11 -1.47 9.80
C VAL A 112 -14.55 -1.68 10.25
N ALA A 113 -15.42 -0.73 9.90
CA ALA A 113 -16.86 -0.84 9.99
C ALA A 113 -17.42 -1.26 8.63
N VAL A 114 -18.41 -2.15 8.64
CA VAL A 114 -19.16 -2.54 7.45
C VAL A 114 -20.63 -2.21 7.69
N VAL A 115 -21.22 -1.45 6.78
CA VAL A 115 -22.64 -1.05 6.83
C VAL A 115 -23.36 -1.66 5.64
N GLY A 116 -24.54 -2.25 5.89
CA GLY A 116 -25.33 -2.94 4.87
C GLY A 116 -24.96 -4.42 4.72
N SER A 117 -25.39 -5.04 3.62
CA SER A 117 -25.11 -6.44 3.33
C SER A 117 -25.03 -6.72 1.83
N GLY A 118 -24.43 -7.86 1.46
CA GLY A 118 -24.33 -8.28 0.07
C GLY A 118 -23.52 -7.29 -0.79
N ARG A 119 -24.08 -6.89 -1.93
CA ARG A 119 -23.43 -6.00 -2.90
C ARG A 119 -23.50 -4.52 -2.51
N ASP A 120 -24.47 -4.14 -1.69
CA ASP A 120 -24.68 -2.76 -1.24
C ASP A 120 -23.91 -2.44 0.04
N ALA A 121 -23.12 -3.40 0.53
CA ALA A 121 -22.26 -3.18 1.69
C ALA A 121 -21.20 -2.12 1.39
N THR A 122 -21.03 -1.24 2.37
CA THR A 122 -20.04 -0.17 2.34
C THR A 122 -19.06 -0.33 3.50
N TYR A 123 -17.84 0.14 3.28
CA TYR A 123 -16.74 0.00 4.23
C TYR A 123 -16.31 1.38 4.71
N ASP A 124 -16.02 1.48 5.99
CA ASP A 124 -15.38 2.64 6.58
C ASP A 124 -14.34 2.22 7.62
N VAL A 125 -13.43 3.10 7.97
CA VAL A 125 -12.55 2.95 9.12
C VAL A 125 -13.28 3.40 10.38
N ARG A 126 -13.02 2.72 11.50
CA ARG A 126 -13.57 3.11 12.80
C ARG A 126 -12.79 4.28 13.39
N GLU A 127 -13.35 4.93 14.41
CA GLU A 127 -12.57 5.85 15.24
C GLU A 127 -11.33 5.16 15.81
N ASN A 128 -10.23 5.91 15.93
CA ASN A 128 -8.93 5.41 16.40
C ASN A 128 -8.37 4.22 15.59
N HIS A 129 -8.82 4.01 14.35
CA HIS A 129 -8.41 2.90 13.50
C HIS A 129 -6.88 2.79 13.34
N ALA A 130 -6.15 3.91 13.31
CA ALA A 130 -4.69 3.90 13.14
C ALA A 130 -3.97 3.25 14.33
N ALA A 131 -4.36 3.56 15.57
CA ALA A 131 -3.75 2.95 16.75
C ALA A 131 -4.11 1.47 16.84
N VAL A 132 -5.38 1.12 16.57
CA VAL A 132 -5.83 -0.28 16.58
C VAL A 132 -5.17 -1.10 15.46
N ALA A 133 -4.96 -0.51 14.28
CA ALA A 133 -4.21 -1.14 13.19
C ALA A 133 -2.73 -1.31 13.53
N LEU A 134 -2.11 -0.34 14.20
CA LEU A 134 -0.74 -0.48 14.70
C LEU A 134 -0.63 -1.67 15.67
N GLU A 135 -1.56 -1.77 16.62
CA GLU A 135 -1.59 -2.87 17.59
C GLU A 135 -1.84 -4.22 16.91
N LEU A 136 -2.92 -4.34 16.14
CA LEU A 136 -3.44 -5.62 15.67
C LEU A 136 -2.83 -6.10 14.35
N PHE A 137 -2.43 -5.18 13.47
CA PHE A 137 -1.88 -5.53 12.17
C PHE A 137 -0.36 -5.44 12.12
N LEU A 138 0.24 -4.63 12.97
CA LEU A 138 1.67 -4.35 12.91
C LEU A 138 2.40 -4.70 14.22
N GLU A 139 1.72 -5.31 15.20
CA GLU A 139 2.29 -5.70 16.50
C GLU A 139 3.07 -4.55 17.17
N ASN A 140 2.48 -3.35 17.15
CA ASN A 140 3.08 -2.12 17.68
C ASN A 140 4.40 -1.68 17.02
N THR A 141 4.72 -2.24 15.85
CA THR A 141 5.92 -1.91 15.08
C THR A 141 5.54 -1.26 13.76
N LYS A 142 5.85 0.03 13.59
CA LYS A 142 5.47 0.77 12.38
C LYS A 142 6.00 0.12 11.10
N ALA A 143 5.19 0.19 10.04
CA ALA A 143 5.55 -0.32 8.72
C ALA A 143 6.55 0.63 8.02
N PRO A 144 7.56 0.10 7.31
CA PRO A 144 8.49 0.92 6.54
C PRO A 144 7.81 1.47 5.28
N ALA A 145 7.59 2.79 5.23
CA ALA A 145 6.79 3.44 4.18
C ALA A 145 7.41 3.33 2.79
N ALA A 146 8.71 3.58 2.65
CA ALA A 146 9.40 3.56 1.38
C ALA A 146 9.51 2.12 0.84
N SER A 147 9.78 1.15 1.71
CA SER A 147 9.75 -0.27 1.35
C SER A 147 8.37 -0.74 0.92
N LEU A 148 7.32 -0.36 1.65
CA LEU A 148 5.95 -0.69 1.26
C LEU A 148 5.57 -0.05 -0.08
N ALA A 149 5.89 1.24 -0.27
CA ALA A 149 5.63 1.95 -1.52
C ALA A 149 6.38 1.30 -2.70
N ALA A 150 7.66 0.96 -2.52
CA ALA A 150 8.46 0.30 -3.54
C ALA A 150 7.89 -1.07 -3.94
N PHE A 151 7.38 -1.85 -2.98
CA PHE A 151 6.71 -3.11 -3.27
C PHE A 151 5.40 -2.91 -4.04
N LEU A 152 4.53 -2.01 -3.58
CA LEU A 152 3.22 -1.77 -4.20
C LEU A 152 3.38 -1.20 -5.62
N TYR A 153 4.36 -0.30 -5.81
CA TYR A 153 4.60 0.38 -7.07
C TYR A 153 5.67 -0.26 -7.96
N ARG A 154 6.09 -1.51 -7.68
CA ARG A 154 7.16 -2.20 -8.42
C ARG A 154 6.96 -2.26 -9.94
N ASP A 155 5.70 -2.23 -10.39
CA ASP A 155 5.31 -2.34 -11.80
C ASP A 155 4.87 -0.97 -12.40
N PHE A 156 5.17 0.14 -11.72
CA PHE A 156 4.73 1.49 -12.10
C PHE A 156 5.89 2.41 -12.46
N GLY A 157 5.61 3.37 -13.35
CA GLY A 157 6.46 4.52 -13.61
C GLY A 157 6.01 5.75 -12.82
N PHE A 158 6.97 6.54 -12.35
CA PHE A 158 6.75 7.77 -11.59
C PHE A 158 7.18 8.96 -12.43
N VAL A 159 6.30 9.94 -12.59
CA VAL A 159 6.66 11.23 -13.20
C VAL A 159 7.20 12.13 -12.10
N LEU A 160 8.53 12.30 -12.05
CA LEU A 160 9.23 13.02 -10.99
C LEU A 160 10.11 14.13 -11.54
N ASP A 161 10.23 15.20 -10.77
CA ASP A 161 11.24 16.25 -10.95
C ASP A 161 12.63 15.74 -10.54
N HIS A 162 12.69 14.97 -9.45
CA HIS A 162 13.92 14.38 -8.93
C HIS A 162 13.71 12.90 -8.55
N PRO A 163 14.59 11.98 -9.00
CA PRO A 163 14.42 10.53 -8.79
C PRO A 163 14.88 10.08 -7.39
N VAL A 164 14.16 10.51 -6.36
CA VAL A 164 14.49 10.17 -4.96
C VAL A 164 13.30 9.51 -4.26
N MET A 165 13.56 8.52 -3.41
CA MET A 165 12.50 7.77 -2.71
C MET A 165 11.56 8.61 -1.84
N PRO A 166 11.98 9.70 -1.18
CA PRO A 166 11.03 10.58 -0.49
C PRO A 166 9.91 11.13 -1.40
N ARG A 167 10.17 11.32 -2.71
CA ARG A 167 9.13 11.70 -3.66
C ARG A 167 8.14 10.56 -3.91
N VAL A 168 8.61 9.32 -4.02
CA VAL A 168 7.75 8.13 -4.12
C VAL A 168 6.91 7.94 -2.87
N VAL A 169 7.48 8.17 -1.68
CA VAL A 169 6.73 8.19 -0.41
C VAL A 169 5.68 9.30 -0.41
N THR A 170 5.97 10.47 -0.97
CA THR A 170 4.99 11.55 -1.11
C THR A 170 3.81 11.11 -1.99
N LEU A 171 4.07 10.47 -3.13
CA LEU A 171 3.03 9.91 -4.00
C LEU A 171 2.20 8.83 -3.30
N PHE A 172 2.85 7.93 -2.55
CA PHE A 172 2.17 6.96 -1.70
C PHE A 172 1.26 7.66 -0.69
N ARG A 173 1.75 8.70 -0.03
CA ARG A 173 0.94 9.44 0.94
C ARG A 173 -0.26 10.11 0.30
N ASP A 174 -0.08 10.73 -0.85
CA ASP A 174 -1.16 11.38 -1.59
C ASP A 174 -2.24 10.38 -2.04
N GLU A 175 -1.84 9.23 -2.58
CA GLU A 175 -2.77 8.22 -3.08
C GLU A 175 -3.56 7.54 -1.96
N PHE A 176 -2.96 7.33 -0.79
CA PHE A 176 -3.57 6.60 0.32
C PHE A 176 -4.26 7.51 1.36
N GLY A 177 -4.32 8.82 1.13
CA GLY A 177 -4.92 9.77 2.08
C GLY A 177 -4.12 9.88 3.37
N LEU A 178 -2.80 10.04 3.25
CA LEU A 178 -1.81 10.11 4.33
C LEU A 178 -0.97 11.40 4.22
N ARG A 179 -1.52 12.47 3.65
CA ARG A 179 -0.78 13.69 3.28
C ARG A 179 -0.24 14.42 4.49
N GLU A 180 0.96 14.97 4.35
CA GLU A 180 1.59 15.76 5.41
C GLU A 180 0.87 17.09 5.65
N SER A 181 0.28 17.68 4.62
CA SER A 181 -0.45 18.94 4.69
C SER A 181 -1.82 18.86 5.38
N VAL A 182 -2.32 17.64 5.65
CA VAL A 182 -3.60 17.41 6.32
C VAL A 182 -3.33 16.80 7.71
N PRO A 183 -3.58 17.51 8.82
CA PRO A 183 -3.16 17.06 10.15
C PRO A 183 -3.64 15.67 10.56
N GLU A 184 -4.88 15.30 10.21
CA GLU A 184 -5.45 13.99 10.49
C GLU A 184 -4.72 12.88 9.70
N GLU A 185 -4.55 13.08 8.39
CA GLU A 185 -3.85 12.14 7.51
C GLU A 185 -2.37 11.98 7.93
N LYS A 186 -1.72 13.08 8.31
CA LYS A 186 -0.36 13.07 8.88
C LYS A 186 -0.31 12.26 10.17
N THR A 187 -1.29 12.42 11.06
CA THR A 187 -1.36 11.67 12.33
C THR A 187 -1.52 10.17 12.08
N ILE A 188 -2.34 9.78 11.09
CA ILE A 188 -2.49 8.38 10.69
C ILE A 188 -1.16 7.85 10.16
N PHE A 189 -0.47 8.61 9.29
CA PHE A 189 0.84 8.22 8.79
C PHE A 189 1.86 8.03 9.91
N ASP A 190 1.99 9.03 10.78
CA ASP A 190 2.97 9.04 11.87
C ASP A 190 2.68 7.92 12.88
N THR A 191 1.43 7.48 13.01
CA THR A 191 1.05 6.33 13.85
C THR A 191 1.51 5.02 13.24
N LEU A 192 1.28 4.82 11.94
CA LEU A 192 1.41 3.52 11.28
C LEU A 192 2.76 3.28 10.61
N PHE A 193 3.46 4.34 10.24
CA PHE A 193 4.62 4.24 9.36
C PHE A 193 5.87 4.91 9.94
N VAL A 194 7.00 4.35 9.54
CA VAL A 194 8.31 4.99 9.66
C VAL A 194 8.81 5.26 8.24
N ASP A 195 9.36 6.44 8.00
CA ASP A 195 10.02 6.73 6.74
C ASP A 195 11.42 6.08 6.73
N ASP A 196 11.58 5.06 5.90
CA ASP A 196 12.83 4.33 5.70
C ASP A 196 13.51 4.67 4.38
N SER A 197 13.16 5.80 3.75
CA SER A 197 13.72 6.23 2.45
C SER A 197 15.24 6.32 2.42
N SER A 198 15.89 6.58 3.55
CA SER A 198 17.36 6.59 3.66
C SER A 198 18.01 5.22 3.44
N SER A 199 17.21 4.14 3.41
CA SER A 199 17.66 2.77 3.11
C SER A 199 17.75 2.49 1.61
N PHE A 200 17.47 3.47 0.77
CA PHE A 200 17.50 3.40 -0.69
C PHE A 200 18.61 4.32 -1.23
N ASP A 201 19.39 3.82 -2.17
CA ASP A 201 20.41 4.60 -2.91
C ASP A 201 19.74 5.47 -3.99
N VAL A 202 20.34 6.61 -4.33
CA VAL A 202 19.88 7.50 -5.43
C VAL A 202 19.84 6.80 -6.79
N ARG A 203 20.54 5.67 -6.95
CA ARG A 203 20.58 4.87 -8.17
C ARG A 203 19.42 3.85 -8.28
N GLU A 204 18.54 3.79 -7.29
CA GLU A 204 17.44 2.82 -7.23
C GLU A 204 16.20 3.21 -8.04
N LEU A 205 16.15 4.47 -8.50
CA LEU A 205 15.20 4.98 -9.48
C LEU A 205 15.96 5.30 -10.77
N VAL A 206 15.57 4.65 -11.87
CA VAL A 206 16.21 4.83 -13.18
C VAL A 206 15.22 5.41 -14.17
N GLN A 207 15.69 6.31 -15.04
CA GLN A 207 14.85 6.91 -16.07
C GLN A 207 14.36 5.81 -17.03
N LEU A 208 13.08 5.85 -17.40
CA LEU A 208 12.47 4.85 -18.31
C LEU A 208 13.03 4.93 -19.74
N GLU A 209 13.82 5.96 -20.07
CA GLU A 209 14.58 6.05 -21.32
C GLU A 209 15.86 5.21 -21.22
N GLY A 210 15.78 3.94 -21.61
CA GLY A 210 16.95 3.05 -21.63
C GLY A 210 16.67 1.58 -21.39
N LEU A 211 15.46 1.22 -20.95
CA LEU A 211 15.01 -0.17 -20.88
C LEU A 211 14.65 -0.64 -22.29
N LYS A 212 15.65 -1.11 -23.04
CA LYS A 212 15.37 -1.96 -24.21
C LYS A 212 14.66 -3.23 -23.70
N PRO A 213 13.55 -3.64 -24.35
CA PRO A 213 12.84 -4.86 -24.00
C PRO A 213 13.72 -6.10 -24.14
#